data_AF-A0AAW0KNG7-F1
#
_entry.id   AF-A0AAW0KNG7-F1
#
_cell.length_a   1.000
_cell.length_b   1.000
_cell.length_c   1.000
_cell.angle_alpha   90.00
_cell.angle_beta   90.00
_cell.angle_gamma   90.00
#
_symmetry.space_group_name_H-M   'P 1'
#
loop_
_entity.id
_entity.type
_entity.pdbx_description
1 polymer ?
#
loop_
_entity_poly.entity_id
_entity_poly.type
_entity_poly.pdbx_seq_one_letter_code
_entity_poly.pdbx_strand_id
1 'polypeptide(L)'
;MEVLEIKFPNRYDFLSGYSIYEPGIVRVKMPIIISSNCTSTGPSNGGVNMTGSPFYFSSYRNKFISVGCNNIALMTGIDPMVRVGCNSDCDNKTMIEREAKCSGFNCCQTRVPSGNQVFNVSFKSKDEENNGNEKCKHAFLAEKEWFDSDITNPSYEMPFLERVPVALEWTVSNFLNLSSSGAARRKAEWFSTSYGGRQYICRHINECEKDNTCPNNLNCENTEGSYICNKQESPLKVAIIEHDRD
;
A
#
# COMPACT_ATOMS: atom_id res chain seq x y z
N MET A 1 -8.45 1.12 -6.26
CA MET A 1 -7.20 1.49 -5.56
C MET A 1 -6.78 2.86 -6.07
N GLU A 2 -6.41 3.77 -5.19
CA GLU A 2 -5.96 5.13 -5.52
C GLU A 2 -4.56 5.33 -4.92
N VAL A 3 -3.61 5.87 -5.68
CA VAL A 3 -2.23 6.08 -5.22
C VAL A 3 -2.15 7.42 -4.49
N LEU A 4 -1.61 7.40 -3.27
CA LEU A 4 -1.40 8.59 -2.43
C LEU A 4 0.03 9.11 -2.54
N GLU A 5 1.00 8.20 -2.57
CA GLU A 5 2.41 8.56 -2.56
C GLU A 5 3.25 7.42 -3.16
N ILE A 6 4.29 7.78 -3.91
CA ILE A 6 5.30 6.85 -4.40
C ILE A 6 6.66 7.31 -3.87
N LYS A 7 7.28 6.50 -3.03
CA LYS A 7 8.66 6.63 -2.60
C LYS A 7 9.53 5.65 -3.36
N PHE A 8 10.56 6.18 -4.01
CA PHE A 8 11.53 5.35 -4.71
C PHE A 8 12.44 4.62 -3.71
N PRO A 9 12.93 3.43 -4.07
CA PRO A 9 13.95 2.74 -3.29
C PRO A 9 15.17 3.67 -3.14
N ASN A 10 15.56 3.99 -1.91
CA ASN A 10 16.80 4.74 -1.70
C ASN A 10 17.97 3.88 -2.17
N ARG A 11 18.63 4.33 -3.24
CA ARG A 11 19.91 3.79 -3.65
C ARG A 11 20.97 4.54 -2.85
N TYR A 12 21.63 3.82 -1.95
CA TYR A 12 22.80 4.23 -1.18
C TYR A 12 22.55 5.06 0.09
N ASP A 13 22.84 4.43 1.23
CA ASP A 13 23.33 5.14 2.41
C ASP A 13 24.71 4.54 2.77
N PHE A 14 25.78 5.23 2.37
CA PHE A 14 27.17 4.75 2.49
C PHE A 14 27.75 4.88 3.91
N LEU A 15 26.97 5.39 4.86
CA LEU A 15 27.48 5.83 6.15
C LEU A 15 27.83 4.70 7.15
N SER A 16 27.61 3.42 6.81
CA SER A 16 27.86 2.31 7.75
C SER A 16 28.62 1.10 7.19
N GLY A 17 29.18 1.16 5.97
CA GLY A 17 29.88 0.02 5.37
C GLY A 17 28.98 -1.17 5.02
N TYR A 18 27.66 -1.03 5.17
CA TYR A 18 26.65 -2.02 4.82
C TYR A 18 25.69 -1.45 3.78
N SER A 19 25.59 -2.10 2.61
CA SER A 19 24.55 -1.78 1.62
C SER A 19 23.20 -2.29 2.15
N ILE A 20 22.35 -1.35 2.59
CA ILE A 20 20.95 -1.59 2.94
C ILE A 20 20.12 -1.15 1.75
N TYR A 21 19.46 -2.11 1.10
CA TYR A 21 18.48 -1.82 0.06
C TYR A 21 17.11 -1.71 0.72
N GLU A 22 16.62 -0.49 0.93
CA GLU A 22 15.22 -0.31 1.31
C GLU A 22 14.32 -0.55 0.09
N PRO A 23 13.23 -1.33 0.21
CA PRO A 23 12.25 -1.40 -0.86
C PRO A 23 11.62 -0.02 -1.09
N GLY A 24 11.22 0.25 -2.33
CA GLY A 24 10.36 1.39 -2.60
C GLY A 24 9.01 1.19 -1.93
N ILE A 25 8.37 2.28 -1.52
CA ILE A 25 7.05 2.23 -0.86
C ILE A 25 6.04 2.97 -1.72
N VAL A 26 4.89 2.36 -1.98
CA VAL A 26 3.72 3.03 -2.56
C VAL A 26 2.62 3.03 -1.51
N ARG A 27 2.12 4.20 -1.13
CA ARG A 27 0.93 4.30 -0.28
C ARG A 27 -0.31 4.37 -1.16
N VAL A 28 -1.30 3.54 -0.87
CA VAL A 28 -2.53 3.43 -1.63
C VAL A 28 -3.75 3.43 -0.72
N LYS A 29 -4.90 3.91 -1.21
CA LYS A 29 -6.20 3.70 -0.56
C LYS A 29 -6.81 2.37 -1.01
N MET A 30 -7.07 1.51 -0.03
CA MET A 30 -7.60 0.16 -0.20
C MET A 30 -8.98 0.01 0.44
N PRO A 31 -9.87 -0.83 -0.10
CA PRO A 31 -11.23 -0.98 0.40
C PRO A 31 -11.26 -1.66 1.77
N ILE A 32 -12.25 -1.28 2.57
CA ILE A 32 -12.69 -2.05 3.73
C ILE A 32 -13.68 -3.12 3.25
N ILE A 33 -13.41 -4.39 3.57
CA ILE A 33 -14.31 -5.51 3.26
C ILE A 33 -15.33 -5.63 4.38
N ILE A 34 -16.61 -5.70 4.01
CA ILE A 34 -17.74 -5.74 4.95
C ILE A 34 -18.43 -7.12 4.83
N SER A 35 -18.90 -7.67 5.95
CA SER A 35 -19.68 -8.92 5.96
C SER A 35 -20.96 -8.82 5.12
N SER A 36 -21.35 -9.90 4.45
CA SER A 36 -22.48 -9.98 3.52
C SER A 36 -23.85 -9.59 4.10
N ASN A 37 -24.03 -9.71 5.42
CA ASN A 37 -25.29 -9.40 6.10
C ASN A 37 -25.50 -7.88 6.32
N CYS A 38 -24.64 -7.04 5.76
CA CYS A 38 -24.68 -5.59 5.89
C CYS A 38 -25.24 -4.91 4.66
N THR A 39 -26.32 -4.17 4.84
CA THR A 39 -26.85 -3.24 3.85
C THR A 39 -26.07 -1.93 3.91
N SER A 40 -24.83 -1.94 3.43
CA SER A 40 -24.11 -0.70 3.12
C SER A 40 -23.59 -0.75 1.68
N THR A 41 -23.66 0.39 1.01
CA THR A 41 -23.32 0.67 -0.40
C THR A 41 -21.81 0.55 -0.71
N GLY A 42 -21.05 -0.19 0.11
CA GLY A 42 -19.64 -0.48 -0.12
C GLY A 42 -19.45 -1.67 -1.07
N PRO A 43 -18.28 -1.80 -1.73
CA PRO A 43 -18.03 -2.86 -2.68
C PRO A 43 -18.07 -4.21 -1.97
N SER A 44 -19.19 -4.90 -2.14
CA SER A 44 -19.61 -6.06 -1.37
C SER A 44 -18.73 -7.30 -1.57
N ASN A 45 -17.72 -7.30 -2.44
CA ASN A 45 -16.87 -8.45 -2.73
C ASN A 45 -15.55 -8.05 -3.44
N GLY A 46 -14.87 -7.02 -2.92
CA GLY A 46 -13.69 -6.45 -3.58
C GLY A 46 -12.35 -6.86 -2.97
N GLY A 47 -12.03 -8.16 -2.92
CA GLY A 47 -10.65 -8.57 -2.65
C GLY A 47 -9.68 -7.97 -3.69
N VAL A 48 -8.43 -7.72 -3.30
CA VAL A 48 -7.40 -7.18 -4.19
C VAL A 48 -6.40 -8.27 -4.53
N ASN A 49 -6.15 -8.45 -5.82
CA ASN A 49 -5.17 -9.41 -6.32
C ASN A 49 -4.16 -8.68 -7.22
N MET A 50 -2.90 -8.64 -6.77
CA MET A 50 -1.78 -8.04 -7.50
C MET A 50 -0.73 -9.09 -7.90
N THR A 51 -1.11 -10.37 -7.91
CA THR A 51 -0.20 -11.47 -8.28
C THR A 51 0.42 -11.22 -9.65
N GLY A 52 1.75 -11.36 -9.73
CA GLY A 52 2.52 -11.12 -10.95
C GLY A 52 2.92 -9.66 -11.19
N SER A 53 2.41 -8.72 -10.38
CA SER A 53 2.93 -7.34 -10.33
C SER A 53 4.21 -7.26 -9.48
N PRO A 54 4.96 -6.14 -9.53
CA PRO A 54 6.10 -5.92 -8.64
C PRO A 54 5.72 -5.49 -7.22
N PHE A 55 4.43 -5.41 -6.88
CA PHE A 55 3.94 -4.86 -5.61
C PHE A 55 3.54 -5.94 -4.61
N TYR A 56 3.96 -5.79 -3.37
CA TYR A 56 3.65 -6.67 -2.25
C TYR A 56 3.07 -5.88 -1.08
N PHE A 57 2.15 -6.46 -0.29
CA PHE A 57 1.72 -5.82 0.94
C PHE A 57 2.87 -5.83 1.96
N SER A 58 3.27 -4.66 2.47
CA SER A 58 4.32 -4.57 3.48
C SER A 58 3.92 -5.30 4.77
N SER A 59 4.73 -6.27 5.20
CA SER A 59 4.46 -7.08 6.40
C SER A 59 4.77 -6.36 7.72
N TYR A 60 5.61 -5.33 7.68
CA TYR A 60 5.99 -4.54 8.87
C TYR A 60 5.31 -3.17 8.93
N ARG A 61 4.91 -2.58 7.79
CA ARG A 61 4.15 -1.33 7.79
C ARG A 61 2.65 -1.53 7.93
N ASN A 62 2.11 -2.67 7.49
CA ASN A 62 0.67 -2.91 7.58
C ASN A 62 0.30 -3.89 8.70
N LYS A 63 -0.92 -3.74 9.20
CA LYS A 63 -1.60 -4.76 10.00
C LYS A 63 -2.85 -5.24 9.27
N PHE A 64 -3.18 -6.51 9.45
CA PHE A 64 -4.52 -7.00 9.17
C PHE A 64 -5.38 -6.74 10.39
N ILE A 65 -6.48 -6.01 10.20
CA ILE A 65 -7.38 -5.58 11.27
C ILE A 65 -8.79 -6.03 10.92
N SER A 66 -9.52 -6.47 11.94
CA SER A 66 -10.95 -6.73 11.79
C SER A 66 -11.73 -6.20 12.99
N VAL A 67 -12.88 -5.59 12.70
CA VAL A 67 -13.76 -4.93 13.66
C VAL A 67 -15.13 -5.59 13.59
N GLY A 68 -15.66 -6.01 14.72
CA GLY A 68 -16.96 -6.67 14.87
C GLY A 68 -17.00 -7.57 16.12
N CYS A 69 -18.20 -7.84 16.62
CA CYS A 69 -18.42 -8.84 17.67
C CYS A 69 -18.54 -10.25 17.08
N ASN A 70 -18.19 -11.28 17.86
CA ASN A 70 -18.27 -12.70 17.50
C ASN A 70 -17.74 -12.96 16.09
N ASN A 71 -16.56 -12.40 15.84
CA ASN A 71 -16.00 -12.25 14.53
C ASN A 71 -14.75 -13.10 14.40
N ILE A 72 -14.69 -13.92 13.36
CA ILE A 72 -13.48 -14.59 12.91
C ILE A 72 -13.28 -14.17 11.45
N ALA A 73 -12.37 -13.22 11.23
CA ALA A 73 -11.97 -12.80 9.91
C ALA A 73 -10.74 -13.59 9.47
N LEU A 74 -10.85 -14.27 8.33
CA LEU A 74 -9.77 -15.05 7.74
C LEU A 74 -9.30 -14.36 6.48
N MET A 75 -8.08 -13.85 6.52
CA MET A 75 -7.38 -13.31 5.35
C MET A 75 -6.71 -14.44 4.57
N THR A 76 -7.03 -14.56 3.29
CA THR A 76 -6.38 -15.51 2.37
C THR A 76 -5.28 -14.82 1.57
N GLY A 77 -4.12 -15.47 1.50
CA GLY A 77 -3.01 -15.05 0.64
C GLY A 77 -3.02 -15.72 -0.73
N ILE A 78 -1.88 -15.67 -1.43
CA ILE A 78 -1.65 -16.35 -2.72
C ILE A 78 -1.84 -17.87 -2.57
N ASP A 79 -1.37 -18.43 -1.45
CA ASP A 79 -1.61 -19.82 -1.08
C ASP A 79 -2.89 -19.91 -0.23
N PRO A 80 -3.94 -20.60 -0.68
CA PRO A 80 -5.19 -20.76 0.07
C PRO A 80 -5.03 -21.52 1.41
N MET A 81 -3.89 -22.19 1.64
CA MET A 81 -3.53 -22.76 2.94
C MET A 81 -2.98 -21.71 3.93
N VAL A 82 -2.38 -20.61 3.47
CA VAL A 82 -1.89 -19.55 4.34
C VAL A 82 -3.05 -18.62 4.69
N ARG A 83 -3.69 -18.92 5.82
CA ARG A 83 -4.78 -18.11 6.37
C ARG A 83 -4.32 -17.41 7.63
N VAL A 84 -4.36 -16.08 7.60
CA VAL A 84 -4.19 -15.29 8.81
C VAL A 84 -5.57 -15.06 9.41
N GLY A 85 -5.75 -15.53 10.63
CA GLY A 85 -6.98 -15.35 11.40
C GLY A 85 -6.89 -14.14 12.31
N CYS A 86 -8.01 -13.46 12.44
CA CYS A 86 -8.23 -12.38 13.39
C CYS A 86 -9.57 -12.63 14.06
N ASN A 87 -9.57 -12.83 15.38
CA ASN A 87 -10.78 -13.12 16.13
C ASN A 87 -11.06 -12.06 17.21
N SER A 88 -12.32 -11.66 17.31
CA SER A 88 -12.81 -10.75 18.36
C SER A 88 -14.15 -11.20 18.94
N ASP A 89 -14.38 -10.76 20.17
CA ASP A 89 -15.54 -11.06 21.00
C ASP A 89 -16.12 -9.76 21.58
N CYS A 90 -17.35 -9.78 22.07
CA CYS A 90 -17.93 -8.65 22.81
C CYS A 90 -18.38 -8.99 24.22
N ASP A 91 -18.01 -10.17 24.72
CA ASP A 91 -18.12 -10.46 26.14
C ASP A 91 -17.14 -9.60 26.96
N ASN A 92 -17.70 -8.70 27.78
CA ASN A 92 -16.92 -7.81 28.66
C ASN A 92 -16.02 -8.56 29.65
N LYS A 93 -16.25 -9.87 29.86
CA LYS A 93 -15.43 -10.73 30.74
C LYS A 93 -14.01 -10.94 30.23
N THR A 94 -13.76 -10.77 28.94
CA THR A 94 -12.42 -10.90 28.34
C THR A 94 -11.70 -9.57 28.15
N MET A 95 -12.26 -8.45 28.65
CA MET A 95 -11.57 -7.16 28.61
C MET A 95 -10.34 -7.20 29.52
N ILE A 96 -9.18 -7.39 28.91
CA ILE A 96 -7.92 -7.03 29.53
C ILE A 96 -7.78 -5.53 29.30
N GLU A 97 -7.79 -4.72 30.37
CA GLU A 97 -7.47 -3.29 30.36
C GLU A 97 -6.01 -3.07 29.94
N ARG A 98 -5.69 -3.32 28.68
CA ARG A 98 -4.41 -2.96 28.09
C ARG A 98 -4.64 -1.81 27.13
N GLU A 99 -3.66 -0.90 27.09
CA GLU A 99 -3.52 0.25 26.18
C GLU A 99 -3.55 -0.10 24.68
N ALA A 100 -3.82 -1.36 24.33
CA ALA A 100 -3.80 -1.83 22.96
C ALA A 100 -5.20 -1.68 22.34
N LYS A 101 -5.31 -0.65 21.48
CA LYS A 101 -6.47 -0.21 20.70
C LYS A 101 -7.33 -1.31 20.06
N CYS A 102 -6.74 -2.46 19.76
CA CYS A 102 -7.42 -3.56 19.11
C CYS A 102 -6.85 -4.93 19.52
N SER A 103 -7.47 -5.56 20.52
CA SER A 103 -6.87 -6.69 21.26
C SER A 103 -7.81 -7.85 21.55
N GLY A 104 -8.84 -8.03 20.73
CA GLY A 104 -9.79 -9.14 20.82
C GLY A 104 -11.16 -8.75 21.37
N PHE A 105 -11.33 -7.56 21.96
CA PHE A 105 -12.64 -7.04 22.34
C PHE A 105 -13.17 -6.08 21.26
N ASN A 106 -14.28 -6.43 20.61
CA ASN A 106 -14.92 -5.79 19.45
C ASN A 106 -14.03 -5.58 18.22
N CYS A 107 -12.73 -5.79 18.32
CA CYS A 107 -11.82 -5.81 17.18
C CYS A 107 -10.55 -6.59 17.50
N CYS A 108 -9.85 -7.02 16.46
CA CYS A 108 -8.56 -7.68 16.55
C CYS A 108 -7.60 -7.12 15.49
N GLN A 109 -6.31 -7.29 15.72
CA GLN A 109 -5.27 -6.98 14.74
C GLN A 109 -4.18 -8.06 14.76
N THR A 110 -3.55 -8.29 13.62
CA THR A 110 -2.45 -9.25 13.47
C THR A 110 -1.51 -8.84 12.33
N ARG A 111 -0.35 -9.49 12.27
CA ARG A 111 0.69 -9.21 11.27
C ARG A 111 0.26 -9.72 9.90
N VAL A 112 0.66 -9.00 8.85
CA VAL A 112 0.48 -9.46 7.47
C VAL A 112 1.63 -10.40 7.10
N PRO A 113 1.38 -11.55 6.47
CA PRO A 113 2.45 -12.42 6.01
C PRO A 113 3.33 -11.72 4.97
N SER A 114 4.63 -11.90 5.06
CA SER A 114 5.56 -11.43 4.04
C SER A 114 5.24 -12.07 2.69
N GLY A 115 5.37 -11.29 1.60
CA GLY A 115 5.20 -11.81 0.23
C GLY A 115 3.79 -11.89 -0.28
N ASN A 116 2.84 -11.38 0.48
CA ASN A 116 1.47 -11.47 0.09
C ASN A 116 1.13 -10.42 -0.97
N GLN A 117 0.52 -10.84 -2.08
CA GLN A 117 0.00 -9.95 -3.14
C GLN A 117 -1.52 -10.03 -3.27
N VAL A 118 -2.16 -10.88 -2.46
CA VAL A 118 -3.60 -11.13 -2.47
C VAL A 118 -4.19 -10.74 -1.14
N PHE A 119 -5.16 -9.86 -1.14
CA PHE A 119 -5.95 -9.53 0.03
C PHE A 119 -7.40 -9.90 -0.24
N ASN A 120 -7.86 -10.97 0.39
CA ASN A 120 -9.26 -11.32 0.42
C ASN A 120 -9.62 -11.79 1.83
N VAL A 121 -10.87 -11.62 2.23
CA VAL A 121 -11.33 -11.94 3.57
C VAL A 121 -12.62 -12.74 3.51
N SER A 122 -12.69 -13.81 4.31
CA SER A 122 -13.94 -14.48 4.65
C SER A 122 -14.25 -14.28 6.12
N PHE A 123 -15.50 -14.01 6.45
CA PHE A 123 -15.98 -13.89 7.83
C PHE A 123 -16.65 -15.19 8.29
N LYS A 124 -16.42 -15.54 9.56
CA LYS A 124 -17.16 -16.56 10.28
C LYS A 124 -17.63 -16.01 11.62
N SER A 125 -18.66 -16.62 12.17
CA SER A 125 -19.14 -16.40 13.54
C SER A 125 -18.62 -17.51 14.45
N LYS A 126 -18.34 -17.18 15.72
CA LYS A 126 -18.03 -18.19 16.73
C LYS A 126 -19.26 -19.03 17.09
N ASP A 127 -20.41 -18.36 17.18
CA ASP A 127 -21.68 -19.00 17.53
C ASP A 127 -22.61 -18.98 16.31
N GLU A 128 -23.07 -20.14 15.88
CA GLU A 128 -24.02 -20.29 14.77
C GLU A 128 -25.47 -19.95 15.17
N GLU A 129 -25.78 -19.86 16.48
CA GLU A 129 -27.14 -19.67 17.00
C GLU A 129 -27.61 -18.20 17.11
N ASN A 130 -26.71 -17.22 17.09
CA ASN A 130 -27.07 -15.80 17.26
C ASN A 130 -27.42 -15.11 15.92
N ASN A 131 -28.43 -15.63 15.22
CA ASN A 131 -28.95 -15.07 13.96
C ASN A 131 -29.85 -13.83 14.13
N GLY A 132 -29.98 -13.28 15.34
CA GLY A 132 -30.97 -12.23 15.64
C GLY A 132 -30.49 -10.78 15.52
N ASN A 133 -29.19 -10.50 15.68
CA ASN A 133 -28.65 -9.13 15.76
C ASN A 133 -27.16 -9.08 15.32
N GLU A 134 -26.79 -9.77 14.25
CA GLU A 134 -25.41 -9.78 13.77
C GLU A 134 -25.01 -8.38 13.27
N LYS A 135 -24.23 -7.66 14.07
CA LYS A 135 -23.66 -6.36 13.68
C LYS A 135 -22.64 -6.53 12.57
N CYS A 136 -22.50 -5.49 11.74
CA CYS A 136 -21.56 -5.49 10.64
C CYS A 136 -20.12 -5.74 11.07
N LYS A 137 -19.48 -6.68 10.37
CA LYS A 137 -18.06 -7.00 10.52
C LYS A 137 -17.30 -6.34 9.38
N HIS A 138 -16.14 -5.80 9.72
CA HIS A 138 -15.26 -5.06 8.81
C HIS A 138 -13.87 -5.70 8.87
N ALA A 139 -13.18 -5.77 7.74
CA ALA A 139 -11.82 -6.27 7.68
C ALA A 139 -11.03 -5.53 6.61
N PHE A 140 -9.80 -5.16 6.94
CA PHE A 140 -8.96 -4.33 6.08
C PHE A 140 -7.49 -4.52 6.41
N LEU A 141 -6.65 -4.18 5.44
CA LEU A 141 -5.25 -3.88 5.68
C LEU A 141 -5.13 -2.38 5.95
N ALA A 142 -4.31 -1.97 6.91
CA ALA A 142 -3.99 -0.56 7.12
C ALA A 142 -2.54 -0.37 7.53
N GLU A 143 -1.97 0.76 7.14
CA GLU A 143 -0.69 1.23 7.64
C GLU A 143 -0.76 1.44 9.16
N LYS A 144 0.20 0.86 9.88
CA LYS A 144 0.26 0.83 11.35
C LYS A 144 0.24 2.23 11.93
N GLU A 145 1.08 3.12 11.40
CA GLU A 145 1.24 4.49 11.90
C GLU A 145 -0.09 5.22 11.83
N TRP A 146 -0.71 5.26 10.64
CA TRP A 146 -2.05 5.84 10.46
C TRP A 146 -3.10 5.20 11.38
N PHE A 147 -3.14 3.87 11.47
CA PHE A 147 -4.14 3.22 12.31
C PHE A 147 -3.93 3.56 13.78
N ASP A 148 -2.69 3.69 14.24
CA ASP A 148 -2.37 4.00 15.62
C ASP A 148 -2.62 5.50 15.94
N SER A 149 -2.40 6.43 15.00
CA SER A 149 -2.58 7.89 15.18
C SER A 149 -3.97 8.45 14.86
N ASP A 150 -4.57 8.06 13.74
CA ASP A 150 -5.73 8.76 13.17
C ASP A 150 -7.06 8.15 13.61
N ILE A 151 -7.08 6.86 13.93
CA ILE A 151 -8.25 6.19 14.49
C ILE A 151 -8.25 6.42 16.00
N THR A 152 -9.38 6.43 16.68
CA THR A 152 -9.43 6.41 18.16
C THR A 152 -10.24 5.21 18.63
N ASN A 153 -11.43 5.03 18.06
CA ASN A 153 -12.31 3.92 18.33
C ASN A 153 -12.70 3.22 17.02
N PRO A 154 -12.01 2.12 16.65
CA PRO A 154 -12.29 1.37 15.42
C PRO A 154 -13.75 0.90 15.31
N SER A 155 -14.40 0.56 16.43
CA SER A 155 -15.79 0.07 16.43
C SER A 155 -16.80 1.15 16.05
N TYR A 156 -16.47 2.42 16.28
CA TYR A 156 -17.32 3.55 15.96
C TYR A 156 -17.01 4.13 14.58
N GLU A 157 -15.72 4.18 14.18
CA GLU A 157 -15.28 4.89 12.98
C GLU A 157 -15.35 4.05 11.70
N MET A 158 -15.07 2.74 11.78
CA MET A 158 -15.02 1.88 10.58
C MET A 158 -16.32 1.82 9.76
N PRO A 159 -17.53 1.92 10.35
CA PRO A 159 -18.77 2.02 9.57
C PRO A 159 -18.85 3.21 8.61
N PHE A 160 -18.04 4.25 8.82
CA PHE A 160 -18.06 5.49 8.02
C PHE A 160 -16.90 5.59 7.02
N LEU A 161 -15.97 4.63 7.04
CA LEU A 161 -14.82 4.61 6.15
C LEU A 161 -15.04 3.57 5.04
N GLU A 162 -14.84 3.97 3.79
CA GLU A 162 -14.86 3.04 2.66
C GLU A 162 -13.47 2.52 2.32
N ARG A 163 -12.44 3.34 2.55
CA ARG A 163 -11.06 3.05 2.18
C ARG A 163 -10.07 3.58 3.20
N VAL A 164 -8.93 2.89 3.31
CA VAL A 164 -7.87 3.18 4.28
C VAL A 164 -6.49 3.13 3.62
N PRO A 165 -5.49 3.86 4.14
CA PRO A 165 -4.14 3.84 3.61
C PRO A 165 -3.43 2.51 3.90
N VAL A 166 -2.77 1.98 2.87
CA VAL A 166 -1.98 0.74 2.89
C VAL A 166 -0.65 0.99 2.22
N ALA A 167 0.43 0.46 2.82
CA ALA A 167 1.76 0.53 2.26
C ALA A 167 2.08 -0.72 1.41
N LEU A 168 2.38 -0.51 0.13
CA LEU A 168 2.91 -1.53 -0.76
C LEU A 168 4.41 -1.39 -0.87
N GLU A 169 5.12 -2.52 -0.87
CA GLU A 169 6.54 -2.60 -1.19
C GLU A 169 6.72 -2.96 -2.65
N TRP A 170 7.72 -2.35 -3.27
CA TRP A 170 8.11 -2.66 -4.64
C TRP A 170 9.60 -2.56 -4.85
N THR A 171 10.07 -3.19 -5.93
CA THR A 171 11.46 -3.16 -6.31
C THR A 171 11.67 -3.37 -7.81
N VAL A 172 12.82 -2.95 -8.30
CA VAL A 172 13.20 -2.95 -9.71
C VAL A 172 14.00 -4.21 -10.08
N SER A 173 14.51 -4.99 -9.12
CA SER A 173 15.43 -6.12 -9.37
C SER A 173 14.93 -7.49 -8.93
N ASN A 174 15.42 -8.52 -9.64
CA ASN A 174 15.05 -9.93 -9.49
C ASN A 174 15.66 -10.49 -8.18
N PHE A 175 14.90 -10.56 -7.09
CA PHE A 175 15.39 -11.02 -5.77
C PHE A 175 15.24 -12.52 -5.55
N LEU A 176 15.69 -13.32 -6.52
CA LEU A 176 15.60 -14.77 -6.41
C LEU A 176 16.51 -15.37 -5.32
N ASN A 177 17.46 -14.61 -4.76
CA ASN A 177 18.32 -15.08 -3.67
C ASN A 177 18.70 -13.95 -2.69
N LEU A 178 17.80 -13.61 -1.76
CA LEU A 178 18.21 -12.88 -0.56
C LEU A 178 18.71 -13.88 0.47
N SER A 179 20.01 -13.86 0.76
CA SER A 179 20.57 -14.57 1.90
C SER A 179 19.88 -14.12 3.19
N SER A 180 19.85 -14.98 4.21
CA SER A 180 19.34 -14.65 5.55
C SER A 180 19.99 -13.37 6.13
N SER A 181 21.26 -13.11 5.80
CA SER A 181 21.97 -11.87 6.13
C SER A 181 21.45 -10.64 5.37
N GLY A 182 20.99 -10.79 4.13
CA GLY A 182 20.33 -9.73 3.36
C GLY A 182 18.91 -9.43 3.86
N ALA A 183 18.18 -10.44 4.32
CA ALA A 183 16.86 -10.29 4.95
C ALA A 183 16.94 -9.55 6.29
N ALA A 184 17.92 -9.91 7.14
CA ALA A 184 18.19 -9.22 8.41
C ALA A 184 18.52 -7.73 8.21
N ARG A 185 19.25 -7.39 7.13
CA ARG A 185 19.55 -5.99 6.76
C ARG A 185 18.32 -5.17 6.36
N ARG A 186 17.21 -5.81 5.98
CA ARG A 186 15.96 -5.11 5.57
C ARG A 186 14.90 -4.99 6.67
N LYS A 187 15.23 -5.29 7.95
CA LYS A 187 14.24 -5.45 9.04
C LYS A 187 13.10 -6.43 8.69
N ALA A 188 13.30 -7.31 7.71
CA ALA A 188 12.43 -8.44 7.47
C ALA A 188 12.86 -9.53 8.46
N GLU A 189 12.30 -9.49 9.65
CA GLU A 189 12.58 -10.46 10.71
C GLU A 189 12.40 -11.91 10.21
N TRP A 190 13.51 -12.66 10.27
CA TRP A 190 13.65 -14.13 10.27
C TRP A 190 13.21 -15.00 9.08
N PHE A 191 12.82 -14.47 7.91
CA PHE A 191 12.54 -15.31 6.74
C PHE A 191 13.26 -14.83 5.48
N SER A 192 13.89 -15.74 4.72
CA SER A 192 14.37 -15.46 3.37
C SER A 192 13.16 -15.22 2.47
N THR A 193 12.93 -13.96 2.10
CA THR A 193 11.91 -13.60 1.12
C THR A 193 12.41 -13.93 -0.28
N SER A 194 12.08 -15.10 -0.78
CA SER A 194 12.30 -15.50 -2.18
C SER A 194 11.10 -15.08 -3.02
N TYR A 195 11.11 -13.83 -3.51
CA TYR A 195 10.09 -13.35 -4.45
C TYR A 195 10.70 -13.15 -5.83
N GLY A 196 10.41 -14.11 -6.74
CA GLY A 196 10.54 -13.93 -8.19
C GLY A 196 9.33 -13.17 -8.75
N GLY A 197 9.31 -12.70 -10.00
CA GLY A 197 10.31 -12.77 -11.06
C GLY A 197 10.00 -11.70 -12.12
N ARG A 198 10.96 -11.54 -13.03
CA ARG A 198 11.11 -10.53 -14.10
C ARG A 198 11.89 -9.29 -13.68
N GLN A 199 12.95 -9.05 -14.45
CA GLN A 199 13.83 -7.90 -14.36
C GLN A 199 13.11 -6.70 -14.99
N TYR A 200 12.81 -5.68 -14.20
CA TYR A 200 12.35 -4.41 -14.75
C TYR A 200 13.59 -3.57 -15.05
N ILE A 201 14.02 -3.55 -16.32
CA ILE A 201 15.07 -2.63 -16.74
C ILE A 201 14.39 -1.27 -16.92
N CYS A 202 14.59 -0.36 -15.98
CA CYS A 202 14.25 1.04 -16.19
C CYS A 202 15.17 1.58 -17.29
N ARG A 203 14.63 1.74 -18.49
CA ARG A 203 15.23 2.58 -19.52
C ARG A 203 14.62 3.96 -19.38
N HIS A 204 15.46 4.98 -19.52
CA HIS A 204 14.96 6.33 -19.71
C HIS A 204 14.03 6.32 -20.92
N ILE A 205 12.80 6.77 -20.71
CA ILE A 205 11.83 6.93 -21.79
C ILE A 205 11.99 8.36 -22.26
N ASN A 206 12.22 8.56 -23.55
CA ASN A 206 12.19 9.88 -24.14
C ASN A 206 10.76 10.21 -24.54
N GLU A 207 10.03 10.95 -23.71
CA GLU A 207 8.65 11.31 -24.01
C GLU A 207 8.54 12.20 -25.26
N CYS A 208 9.58 12.94 -25.61
CA CYS A 208 9.61 13.82 -26.79
C CYS A 208 9.70 13.08 -28.13
N GLU A 209 9.96 11.77 -28.13
CA GLU A 209 9.91 10.94 -29.36
C GLU A 209 8.48 10.52 -29.73
N LYS A 210 7.49 10.75 -28.86
CA LYS A 210 6.08 10.51 -29.17
C LYS A 210 5.47 11.72 -29.87
N ASP A 211 4.60 11.46 -30.84
CA ASP A 211 3.83 12.51 -31.53
C ASP A 211 2.89 13.21 -30.54
N ASN A 212 2.82 14.54 -30.62
CA ASN A 212 1.95 15.41 -29.82
C ASN A 212 2.16 15.36 -28.30
N THR A 213 3.37 15.06 -27.82
CA THR A 213 3.68 15.06 -26.37
C THR A 213 3.43 16.41 -25.71
N CYS A 214 3.75 17.51 -26.40
CA CYS A 214 3.50 18.86 -25.91
C CYS A 214 2.32 19.52 -26.65
N PRO A 215 1.34 20.10 -25.93
CA PRO A 215 0.23 20.82 -26.56
C PRO A 215 0.72 22.11 -27.24
N ASN A 216 -0.02 22.57 -28.26
CA ASN A 216 0.19 23.87 -28.93
C ASN A 216 1.58 24.09 -29.56
N ASN A 217 2.22 23.04 -30.08
CA ASN A 217 3.57 23.13 -30.68
C ASN A 217 4.64 23.72 -29.72
N LEU A 218 4.47 23.54 -28.41
CA LEU A 218 5.52 23.86 -27.45
C LEU A 218 6.73 22.96 -27.70
N ASN A 219 7.93 23.49 -27.45
CA ASN A 219 9.15 22.73 -27.59
C ASN A 219 9.25 21.70 -26.46
N CYS A 220 9.48 20.44 -26.80
CA CYS A 220 9.61 19.36 -25.83
C CYS A 220 11.09 19.18 -25.45
N GLU A 221 11.37 19.26 -24.15
CA GLU A 221 12.69 18.97 -23.58
C GLU A 221 12.58 17.73 -22.70
N ASN A 222 13.29 16.68 -23.09
CA ASN A 222 13.33 15.44 -22.33
C ASN A 222 14.25 15.58 -21.12
N THR A 223 13.80 15.13 -19.94
CA THR A 223 14.56 15.23 -18.68
C THR A 223 14.67 13.88 -18.00
N GLU A 224 15.56 13.73 -17.02
CA GLU A 224 15.68 12.46 -16.29
C GLU A 224 14.39 12.16 -15.50
N GLY A 225 13.61 11.20 -15.99
CA GLY A 225 12.35 10.75 -15.37
C GLY A 225 11.11 11.58 -15.68
N SER A 226 11.18 12.57 -16.60
CA SER A 226 10.05 13.40 -17.02
C SER A 226 10.37 14.17 -18.32
N TYR A 227 9.50 15.11 -18.72
CA TYR A 227 9.74 16.07 -19.81
C TYR A 227 9.17 17.45 -19.46
N ILE A 228 9.66 18.49 -20.13
CA ILE A 228 9.21 19.89 -19.99
C ILE A 228 8.74 20.41 -21.35
N CYS A 229 7.61 21.13 -21.37
CA CYS A 229 7.10 21.81 -22.56
C CYS A 229 7.33 23.32 -22.45
N ASN A 230 8.27 23.84 -23.22
CA ASN A 230 8.65 25.25 -23.20
C ASN A 230 8.02 26.04 -24.35
N LYS A 231 7.71 27.32 -24.10
CA LYS A 231 7.29 28.24 -25.17
C LYS A 231 8.45 28.45 -26.13
N GLN A 232 8.14 28.50 -27.42
CA GLN A 232 9.13 28.77 -28.45
C GLN A 232 9.66 30.21 -28.25
N GLU A 233 10.92 30.35 -27.86
CA GLU A 233 11.55 31.67 -27.78
C GLU A 233 11.72 32.23 -29.19
N SER A 234 11.16 33.41 -29.44
CA SER A 234 11.38 34.11 -30.70
C SER A 234 12.84 34.58 -30.75
N PRO A 235 13.53 34.49 -31.90
CA PRO A 235 14.90 34.97 -32.00
C PRO A 235 14.97 36.47 -31.65
N LEU A 236 15.90 36.81 -30.75
CA LEU A 236 16.21 38.20 -30.38
C LEU A 236 16.53 39.02 -31.64
N LYS A 237 15.68 40.02 -31.93
CA LYS A 237 15.96 41.01 -32.97
C LYS A 237 16.72 42.16 -32.34
N VAL A 238 18.01 42.25 -32.62
CA VAL A 238 18.84 43.40 -32.27
C VAL A 238 18.73 44.43 -33.40
N ALA A 239 18.34 45.66 -33.07
CA ALA A 239 18.43 46.79 -34.00
C ALA A 239 19.61 47.66 -33.59
N ILE A 240 20.53 47.92 -34.52
CA ILE A 240 21.60 48.90 -34.36
C ILE A 240 21.03 50.24 -34.84
N ILE A 241 20.94 51.22 -33.95
CA ILE A 241 20.55 52.59 -34.29
C ILE A 241 21.84 53.40 -34.40
N GLU A 242 22.22 53.73 -35.62
CA GLU A 242 23.29 54.70 -35.85
C GLU A 242 22.73 56.11 -35.67
N HIS A 243 23.35 56.89 -34.79
CA HIS A 243 23.12 58.32 -34.66
C HIS A 243 24.14 59.04 -35.54
N ASP A 244 23.68 59.64 -36.63
CA ASP A 244 24.47 60.65 -37.34
C ASP A 244 24.68 61.84 -36.41
N ARG A 245 25.94 62.26 -36.26
CA ARG A 245 26.30 63.49 -35.54
C ARG A 245 26.27 64.63 -36.56
N ASP A 246 25.37 65.58 -36.34
CA ASP A 246 25.43 66.92 -36.95
C ASP A 246 26.72 67.65 -36.56
#